data_AF-A0A540VB06-F1
#
_entry.id   AF-A0A540VB06-F1
#
_cell.length_a   1.000
_cell.length_b   1.000
_cell.length_c   1.000
_cell.angle_alpha   90.00
_cell.angle_beta   90.00
_cell.angle_gamma   90.00
#
_symmetry.space_group_name_H-M   'P 1'
#
loop_
_entity.id
_entity.type
_entity.pdbx_description
1 polymer ?
#
loop_
_entity_poly.entity_id
_entity_poly.type
_entity_poly.pdbx_seq_one_letter_code
_entity_poly.pdbx_strand_id
1 'polypeptide(L)'
;MSALTQVSDACYEIAPEGGMQVPARVYATAEMLEDIASDKALQQAKNVAHMPGIVGASIAMPDIHWGYGFPIGGVAAFDTETG
;
A
#
# COMPACT_ATOMS: atom_id res chain seq x y z
N MET A 1 4.99 -11.76 -7.52
CA MET A 1 4.48 -10.49 -6.98
C MET A 1 3.06 -10.34 -7.47
N SER A 2 2.11 -10.03 -6.59
CA SER A 2 0.77 -9.64 -7.03
C SER A 2 0.85 -8.39 -7.90
N ALA A 3 0.16 -8.41 -9.03
CA ALA A 3 0.20 -7.33 -10.01
C ALA A 3 -0.58 -6.12 -9.50
N LEU A 4 0.00 -4.92 -9.67
CA LEU A 4 -0.72 -3.66 -9.51
C LEU A 4 -1.83 -3.59 -10.55
N THR A 5 -3.07 -3.45 -10.08
CA THR A 5 -4.25 -3.30 -10.93
C THR A 5 -4.74 -1.86 -10.86
N GLN A 6 -4.89 -1.20 -12.00
CA GLN A 6 -5.42 0.16 -12.03
C GLN A 6 -6.90 0.18 -11.65
N VAL A 7 -7.28 1.03 -10.70
CA VAL A 7 -8.67 1.18 -10.23
C VAL A 7 -9.29 2.53 -10.59
N SER A 8 -8.47 3.58 -10.76
CA SER A 8 -8.87 4.87 -11.34
C SER A 8 -7.66 5.64 -11.85
N ASP A 9 -7.86 6.89 -12.29
CA ASP A 9 -6.76 7.74 -12.73
C ASP A 9 -5.76 7.95 -11.59
N ALA A 10 -4.47 7.74 -11.90
CA ALA A 10 -3.36 7.75 -10.96
C ALA A 10 -3.55 6.89 -9.68
N CYS A 11 -4.37 5.83 -9.73
CA CYS A 11 -4.66 4.98 -8.57
C CYS A 11 -4.64 3.49 -8.93
N TYR A 12 -3.81 2.75 -8.20
CA TYR A 12 -3.55 1.33 -8.40
C TYR A 12 -3.71 0.56 -7.10
N GLU A 13 -4.01 -0.72 -7.20
CA GLU A 13 -4.14 -1.60 -6.04
C GLU A 13 -3.38 -2.90 -6.19
N ILE A 14 -2.83 -3.35 -5.07
CA ILE A 14 -2.41 -4.73 -4.86
C ILE A 14 -3.54 -5.39 -4.07
N ALA A 15 -4.22 -6.34 -4.71
CA ALA A 15 -5.29 -7.10 -4.08
C ALA A 15 -4.77 -7.80 -2.81
N PRO A 16 -5.61 -7.99 -1.78
CA PRO A 16 -5.23 -8.73 -0.58
C PRO A 16 -4.70 -10.11 -0.93
N GLU A 17 -3.51 -10.45 -0.43
CA GLU A 17 -2.91 -11.77 -0.54
C GLU A 17 -2.38 -12.24 0.83
N GLY A 18 -2.39 -13.55 1.06
CA GLY A 18 -1.94 -14.11 2.34
C GLY A 18 -2.82 -13.65 3.51
N GLY A 19 -2.24 -12.94 4.48
CA GLY A 19 -2.92 -12.46 5.68
C GLY A 19 -3.33 -10.98 5.62
N MET A 20 -3.29 -10.34 4.44
CA MET A 20 -3.75 -8.96 4.28
C MET A 20 -5.24 -8.85 4.63
N GLN A 21 -5.60 -7.88 5.46
CA GLN A 21 -6.98 -7.57 5.86
C GLN A 21 -7.64 -6.58 4.89
N VAL A 22 -6.85 -5.74 4.23
CA VAL A 22 -7.26 -4.72 3.26
C VAL A 22 -6.32 -4.73 2.05
N PRO A 23 -6.68 -4.14 0.88
CA PRO A 23 -5.73 -3.95 -0.21
C PRO A 23 -4.62 -2.97 0.16
N ALA A 24 -3.51 -3.01 -0.58
CA ALA A 24 -2.57 -1.89 -0.61
C ALA A 24 -2.90 -1.00 -1.81
N ARG A 25 -3.16 0.29 -1.59
CA ARG A 25 -3.53 1.27 -2.62
C ARG A 25 -2.39 2.24 -2.86
N VAL A 26 -2.01 2.44 -4.11
CA VAL A 26 -0.91 3.30 -4.53
C VAL A 26 -1.47 4.43 -5.38
N TYR A 27 -1.22 5.67 -4.95
CA TYR A 27 -1.48 6.85 -5.77
C TYR A 27 -0.18 7.25 -6.47
N ALA A 28 -0.17 7.15 -7.79
CA ALA A 28 0.98 7.44 -8.63
C ALA A 28 0.55 7.54 -10.10
N THR A 29 1.27 8.30 -10.92
CA THR A 29 1.11 8.23 -12.37
C THR A 29 1.73 6.93 -12.91
N ALA A 30 1.34 6.51 -14.12
CA ALA A 30 1.92 5.31 -14.74
C ALA A 30 3.45 5.36 -14.87
N GLU A 31 4.01 6.55 -15.14
CA GLU A 31 5.46 6.78 -15.25
C GLU A 31 6.17 6.56 -13.90
N MET A 32 5.55 6.96 -12.80
CA MET A 32 6.11 6.80 -11.44
C MET A 32 6.11 5.35 -10.96
N LEU A 33 5.24 4.49 -11.51
CA LEU A 33 5.10 3.11 -11.04
C LEU A 33 6.34 2.26 -11.27
N GLU A 34 7.11 2.52 -12.32
CA GLU A 34 8.34 1.78 -12.61
C GLU A 34 9.36 1.97 -11.48
N ASP A 35 9.56 3.23 -11.07
CA ASP A 35 10.46 3.58 -9.96
C ASP A 35 9.94 3.04 -8.63
N ILE A 36 8.64 3.24 -8.34
CA ILE A 36 8.01 2.76 -7.10
C ILE A 36 8.07 1.23 -6.98
N ALA A 37 7.89 0.51 -8.10
CA ALA A 37 7.96 -0.95 -8.12
C ALA A 37 9.38 -1.50 -7.94
N SER A 38 10.41 -0.68 -8.18
CA SER A 38 11.80 -1.05 -7.96
C SER A 38 12.24 -0.95 -6.48
N ASP A 39 11.52 -0.17 -5.67
CA ASP A 39 11.73 -0.07 -4.22
C ASP A 39 11.00 -1.21 -3.49
N LYS A 40 11.55 -1.63 -2.34
CA LYS A 40 10.88 -2.53 -1.39
C LYS A 40 9.76 -1.85 -0.60
N ALA A 41 9.57 -0.55 -0.73
CA ALA A 41 8.54 0.22 -0.02
C ALA A 41 7.10 -0.32 -0.27
N LEU A 42 6.80 -0.83 -1.48
CA LEU A 42 5.52 -1.51 -1.75
C LEU A 42 5.32 -2.76 -0.88
N GLN A 43 6.39 -3.48 -0.56
CA GLN A 43 6.30 -4.61 0.37
C GLN A 43 5.97 -4.13 1.78
N GLN A 44 6.44 -2.95 2.20
CA GLN A 44 6.03 -2.36 3.49
C GLN A 44 4.56 -1.98 3.48
N ALA A 45 4.05 -1.37 2.39
CA ALA A 45 2.62 -1.08 2.25
C ALA A 45 1.78 -2.37 2.37
N LYS A 46 2.20 -3.48 1.74
CA LYS A 46 1.56 -4.79 1.90
C LYS A 46 1.65 -5.33 3.33
N ASN A 47 2.79 -5.15 4.01
CA ASN A 47 2.95 -5.57 5.40
C ASN A 47 2.00 -4.81 6.32
N VAL A 48 1.86 -3.50 6.14
CA VAL A 48 0.89 -2.66 6.88
C VAL A 48 -0.54 -3.15 6.67
N ALA A 49 -0.86 -3.62 5.45
CA ALA A 49 -2.17 -4.18 5.14
C ALA A 49 -2.51 -5.48 5.90
N HIS A 50 -1.57 -6.12 6.60
CA HIS A 50 -1.83 -7.27 7.47
C HIS A 50 -2.24 -6.90 8.90
N MET A 51 -2.12 -5.63 9.29
CA MET A 51 -2.25 -5.23 10.70
C MET A 51 -3.69 -5.33 11.21
N PRO A 52 -3.93 -5.87 12.42
CA PRO A 52 -5.25 -5.91 13.06
C PRO A 52 -5.93 -4.55 13.06
N GLY A 53 -7.23 -4.54 12.73
CA GLY A 53 -8.09 -3.35 12.77
C GLY A 53 -7.83 -2.32 11.67
N ILE A 54 -6.92 -2.58 10.72
CA ILE A 54 -6.75 -1.68 9.57
C ILE A 54 -8.04 -1.59 8.73
N VAL A 55 -8.42 -0.37 8.34
CA VAL A 55 -9.64 -0.12 7.56
C VAL A 55 -9.35 0.48 6.19
N GLY A 56 -10.19 0.12 5.21
CA GLY A 56 -10.16 0.68 3.86
C GLY A 56 -9.00 0.14 3.00
N ALA A 57 -7.79 0.66 3.22
CA ALA A 57 -6.57 0.28 2.50
C ALA A 57 -5.30 0.71 3.26
N SER A 58 -4.20 0.00 3.03
CA SER A 58 -2.86 0.55 3.29
C SER A 58 -2.47 1.44 2.11
N ILE A 59 -2.32 2.74 2.33
CA ILE A 59 -2.15 3.71 1.26
C ILE A 59 -0.68 4.11 1.11
N ALA A 60 -0.20 4.13 -0.13
CA ALA A 60 1.08 4.66 -0.55
C ALA A 60 0.88 5.93 -1.39
N MET A 61 1.50 7.03 -0.97
CA MET A 61 1.53 8.29 -1.72
C MET A 61 2.56 8.24 -2.86
N PRO A 62 2.52 9.19 -3.83
CA PRO A 62 3.42 9.17 -4.99
C PRO A 62 4.91 9.25 -4.65
N ASP A 63 5.25 9.75 -3.46
CA ASP A 63 6.59 9.87 -2.92
C ASP A 63 7.00 8.70 -2.00
N ILE A 64 6.29 7.56 -2.10
CA ILE A 64 6.57 6.38 -1.29
C ILE A 64 8.03 5.91 -1.43
N HIS A 65 8.68 5.66 -0.30
CA HIS A 65 10.02 5.07 -0.25
C HIS A 65 10.25 4.30 1.05
N TRP A 66 11.34 3.52 1.07
CA TRP A 66 11.66 2.62 2.17
C TRP A 66 11.76 3.34 3.53
N GLY A 67 10.96 2.88 4.49
CA GLY A 67 10.92 3.41 5.86
C GLY A 67 11.24 2.35 6.92
N TYR A 68 10.86 2.64 8.18
CA TYR A 68 11.02 1.72 9.31
C TYR A 68 9.69 1.03 9.63
N GLY A 69 9.51 -0.19 9.12
CA GLY A 69 8.27 -0.96 9.25
C GLY A 69 7.17 -0.46 8.33
N PHE A 70 6.73 0.79 8.52
CA PHE A 70 5.86 1.53 7.61
C PHE A 70 6.71 2.24 6.54
N PRO A 71 6.21 2.36 5.30
CA PRO A 71 6.87 3.17 4.29
C PRO A 71 6.73 4.65 4.62
N ILE A 72 7.73 5.45 4.26
CA ILE A 72 7.54 6.91 4.22
C ILE A 72 6.58 7.22 3.07
N GLY A 73 5.69 8.21 3.26
CA GLY A 73 4.56 8.42 2.36
C GLY A 73 3.42 7.40 2.54
N GLY A 74 3.46 6.59 3.61
CA GLY A 74 2.39 5.66 3.97
C GLY A 74 1.27 6.32 4.78
N VAL A 75 0.02 5.93 4.51
CA VAL A 75 -1.16 6.27 5.33
C VAL A 75 -1.93 4.99 5.65
N ALA A 76 -2.30 4.81 6.90
CA ALA A 76 -3.20 3.75 7.34
C ALA A 76 -4.12 4.27 8.44
N ALA A 77 -5.36 3.82 8.43
CA ALA A 77 -6.35 4.09 9.47
C ALA A 77 -6.74 2.77 10.13
N PHE A 78 -7.06 2.85 11.42
CA PHE A 78 -7.21 1.72 12.32
C PHE A 78 -8.47 1.91 13.17
N ASP A 79 -9.22 0.85 13.36
CA ASP A 79 -10.42 0.82 14.18
C ASP A 79 -10.05 0.70 15.66
N THR A 80 -10.54 1.62 16.50
CA THR A 80 -10.09 1.73 17.89
C THR A 80 -10.45 0.54 18.77
N GLU A 81 -11.41 -0.30 18.37
CA GLU A 81 -11.83 -1.47 19.14
C GLU A 81 -11.08 -2.73 18.72
N THR A 82 -10.75 -2.86 17.43
CA THR A 82 -10.13 -4.07 16.85
C THR A 82 -8.63 -3.95 16.56
N GLY A 83 -8.07 -2.74 16.62
CA GLY A 83 -6.64 -2.47 16.46
C GLY A 83 -6.37 -1.16 15.75
#